data_AF-A0A4R5B669-F1
#
_entry.id   AF-A0A4R5B669-F1
#
_cell.length_a   1.000
_cell.length_b   1.000
_cell.length_c   1.000
_cell.angle_alpha   90.00
_cell.angle_beta   90.00
_cell.angle_gamma   90.00
#
_symmetry.space_group_name_H-M   'P 1'
#
loop_
_entity.id
_entity.type
_entity.pdbx_description
1 polymer ?
#
loop_
_entity_poly.entity_id
_entity_poly.type
_entity_poly.pdbx_seq_one_letter_code
_entity_poly.pdbx_strand_id
1 'polypeptide(L)'
;MIDSRQRLFLGSAGLGALPGWMSALPDVPRRAVLVPTAANPLADAPFVLRAVEVLESAGSRVGVLDLECARATQVERALREAELVFVTGGYAMFLLEHVRRTGFDQIVSDAVRGGSLSYAGISAGAALAGPDLEHLRDADDPGTVASSRGLGLVPFVVLAHRDRGRAARHDRLAAEHGDPSRFVSLSDDQAVAVTGTAWELLSSP
;
A
#
# COMPACT_ATOMS: atom_id res chain seq x y z
N MET A 1 27.97 -3.84 -3.02
CA MET A 1 26.85 -2.89 -3.22
C MET A 1 25.58 -3.67 -3.04
N ILE A 2 24.77 -3.35 -2.03
CA ILE A 2 23.45 -3.95 -1.88
C ILE A 2 22.60 -3.27 -2.94
N ASP A 3 22.45 -3.93 -4.09
CA ASP A 3 21.41 -3.57 -5.05
C ASP A 3 20.08 -3.70 -4.32
N SER A 4 19.52 -2.59 -3.87
CA SER A 4 18.30 -2.56 -3.11
C SER A 4 17.15 -2.88 -4.06
N ARG A 5 16.78 -4.17 -4.13
CA ARG A 5 15.79 -4.75 -5.05
C ARG A 5 14.33 -4.39 -4.74
N GLN A 6 14.08 -3.54 -3.75
CA GLN A 6 12.74 -3.14 -3.34
C GLN A 6 12.09 -2.27 -4.42
N ARG A 7 10.85 -2.61 -4.78
CA ARG A 7 10.08 -1.89 -5.79
C ARG A 7 8.70 -1.64 -5.24
N LEU A 8 8.36 -0.36 -5.05
CA LEU A 8 7.08 0.03 -4.50
C LEU A 8 6.38 1.07 -5.36
N PHE A 9 5.05 1.00 -5.38
CA PHE A 9 4.15 2.03 -5.87
C PHE A 9 3.20 2.42 -4.73
N LEU A 10 3.27 3.66 -4.27
CA LEU A 10 2.50 4.16 -3.13
C LEU A 10 1.63 5.34 -3.58
N GLY A 11 0.37 5.08 -3.90
CA GLY A 11 -0.56 6.06 -4.47
C GLY A 11 -1.59 6.62 -3.49
N SER A 12 -2.23 7.73 -3.88
CA SER A 12 -3.37 8.29 -3.15
C SER A 12 -4.71 7.68 -3.57
N ALA A 13 -5.16 7.92 -4.81
CA ALA A 13 -6.42 7.37 -5.33
C ALA A 13 -6.33 6.97 -6.82
N GLY A 14 -5.80 7.86 -7.65
CA GLY A 14 -5.65 7.62 -9.08
C GLY A 14 -4.60 6.55 -9.39
N LEU A 15 -4.83 5.81 -10.46
CA LEU A 15 -4.03 4.63 -10.86
C LEU A 15 -3.30 4.83 -12.19
N GLY A 16 -3.35 6.02 -12.79
CA GLY A 16 -2.82 6.26 -14.14
C GLY A 16 -1.33 5.95 -14.31
N ALA A 17 -0.54 6.11 -13.25
CA ALA A 17 0.89 5.78 -13.29
C ALA A 17 1.17 4.28 -13.07
N LEU A 18 0.22 3.52 -12.52
CA LEU A 18 0.45 2.12 -12.13
C LEU A 18 0.87 1.22 -13.32
N PRO A 19 0.20 1.24 -14.49
CA PRO A 19 0.61 0.43 -15.63
C PRO A 19 2.00 0.79 -16.15
N GLY A 20 2.32 2.09 -16.17
CA GLY A 20 3.64 2.58 -16.59
C GLY A 20 4.74 2.11 -15.64
N TRP A 21 4.49 2.21 -14.33
CA TRP A 21 5.39 1.71 -13.30
C TRP A 21 5.58 0.19 -13.41
N MET A 22 4.51 -0.59 -13.57
CA MET A 22 4.59 -2.05 -13.74
C MET A 22 5.41 -2.46 -14.96
N SER A 23 5.26 -1.71 -16.07
CA SER A 23 5.98 -1.96 -17.32
C SER A 23 7.47 -1.62 -17.23
N ALA A 24 7.86 -0.76 -16.27
CA ALA A 24 9.24 -0.38 -16.01
C ALA A 24 9.96 -1.31 -15.00
N LEU A 25 9.24 -2.25 -14.38
CA LEU A 25 9.85 -3.27 -13.54
C LEU A 25 10.73 -4.20 -14.40
N PRO A 26 11.82 -4.78 -13.85
CA PRO A 26 12.69 -5.68 -14.60
C PRO A 26 11.94 -6.87 -15.22
N ASP A 27 10.96 -7.39 -14.48
CA ASP A 27 10.01 -8.37 -14.94
C ASP A 27 8.60 -7.84 -14.69
N VAL A 28 7.79 -7.76 -15.75
CA VAL A 28 6.38 -7.33 -15.63
C VAL A 28 5.61 -8.41 -14.84
N PRO A 29 4.96 -8.06 -13.71
CA PRO A 29 4.24 -9.02 -12.89
C PRO A 29 3.10 -9.69 -13.66
N ARG A 30 3.13 -11.02 -13.75
CA ARG A 30 2.08 -11.85 -14.34
C ARG A 30 1.11 -12.39 -13.30
N ARG A 31 1.51 -12.44 -12.02
CA ARG A 31 0.65 -12.88 -10.91
C ARG A 31 0.60 -11.80 -9.84
N ALA A 32 -0.54 -11.14 -9.73
CA ALA A 32 -0.81 -10.13 -8.72
C ALA A 32 -1.78 -10.69 -7.66
N VAL A 33 -1.55 -10.36 -6.39
CA VAL A 33 -2.49 -10.61 -5.30
C VAL A 33 -3.05 -9.28 -4.83
N LEU A 34 -4.35 -9.08 -5.00
CA LEU A 34 -5.05 -7.89 -4.50
C LEU A 34 -5.62 -8.17 -3.11
N VAL A 35 -5.38 -7.25 -2.19
CA VAL A 35 -5.84 -7.27 -0.80
C VAL A 35 -6.85 -6.13 -0.61
N PRO A 36 -8.16 -6.44 -0.59
CA PRO A 36 -9.21 -5.43 -0.50
C PRO A 36 -9.59 -5.05 0.94
N THR A 37 -9.00 -5.72 1.94
CA THR A 37 -9.52 -5.79 3.32
C THR A 37 -9.79 -4.45 3.98
N ALA A 38 -8.99 -3.43 3.69
CA ALA A 38 -9.24 -2.07 4.22
C ALA A 38 -10.64 -1.54 3.84
N ALA A 39 -11.16 -1.96 2.69
CA ALA A 39 -12.42 -1.52 2.14
C ALA A 39 -13.64 -2.29 2.67
N ASN A 40 -13.47 -3.44 3.34
CA ASN A 40 -14.58 -4.30 3.76
C ASN A 40 -15.61 -3.58 4.64
N PRO A 41 -15.23 -2.68 5.58
CA PRO A 41 -16.22 -1.98 6.39
C PRO A 41 -16.92 -0.81 5.67
N LEU A 42 -16.52 -0.47 4.44
CA LEU A 42 -17.16 0.58 3.65
C LEU A 42 -18.50 0.07 3.09
N ALA A 43 -19.48 0.97 2.95
CA ALA A 43 -20.76 0.63 2.33
C ALA A 43 -20.60 0.26 0.85
N ASP A 44 -19.67 0.93 0.15
CA ASP A 44 -19.30 0.67 -1.22
C ASP A 44 -17.79 0.91 -1.45
N ALA A 45 -17.22 0.14 -2.39
CA ALA A 45 -15.80 0.21 -2.71
C ALA A 45 -15.52 -0.06 -4.20
N PRO A 46 -16.08 0.75 -5.13
CA PRO A 46 -15.91 0.52 -6.58
C PRO A 46 -14.44 0.57 -7.02
N PHE A 47 -13.58 1.26 -6.26
CA PHE A 47 -12.14 1.32 -6.51
C PHE A 47 -11.44 -0.05 -6.41
N VAL A 48 -12.01 -1.02 -5.69
CA VAL A 48 -11.47 -2.39 -5.61
C VAL A 48 -11.56 -3.07 -6.99
N LEU A 49 -12.74 -3.02 -7.62
CA LEU A 49 -12.93 -3.55 -8.98
C LEU A 49 -12.06 -2.80 -9.97
N ARG A 50 -11.97 -1.47 -9.83
CA ARG A 50 -11.10 -0.67 -10.70
C ARG A 50 -9.63 -1.07 -10.61
N ALA A 51 -9.14 -1.37 -9.42
CA ALA A 51 -7.77 -1.86 -9.24
C ALA A 51 -7.55 -3.22 -9.92
N VAL A 52 -8.52 -4.14 -9.83
CA VAL A 52 -8.47 -5.42 -10.58
C VAL A 52 -8.38 -5.16 -12.09
N GLU A 53 -9.27 -4.34 -12.64
CA GLU A 53 -9.29 -4.02 -14.08
C GLU A 53 -7.96 -3.45 -14.58
N VAL A 54 -7.36 -2.52 -13.81
CA VAL A 54 -6.08 -1.90 -14.19
C VAL A 54 -4.94 -2.92 -14.16
N LEU A 55 -4.88 -3.77 -13.13
CA LEU A 55 -3.87 -4.83 -13.02
C LEU A 55 -4.00 -5.87 -14.14
N GLU A 56 -5.22 -6.29 -14.47
CA GLU A 56 -5.49 -7.21 -15.57
C GLU A 56 -5.15 -6.61 -16.93
N SER A 57 -5.52 -5.34 -17.14
CA SER A 57 -5.17 -4.60 -18.35
C SER A 57 -3.65 -4.40 -18.51
N ALA A 58 -2.92 -4.37 -17.40
CA ALA A 58 -1.46 -4.33 -17.37
C ALA A 58 -0.80 -5.72 -17.51
N GLY A 59 -1.59 -6.79 -17.72
CA GLY A 59 -1.09 -8.13 -18.04
C GLY A 59 -0.97 -9.10 -16.86
N SER A 60 -1.40 -8.71 -15.66
CA SER A 60 -1.43 -9.61 -14.50
C SER A 60 -2.68 -10.48 -14.47
N ARG A 61 -2.54 -11.72 -14.00
CA ARG A 61 -3.66 -12.49 -13.45
C ARG A 61 -3.82 -12.11 -11.99
N VAL A 62 -5.02 -11.66 -11.60
CA VAL A 62 -5.28 -11.14 -10.26
C VAL A 62 -5.97 -12.19 -9.39
N GLY A 63 -5.34 -12.58 -8.29
CA GLY A 63 -5.98 -13.30 -7.20
C GLY A 63 -6.42 -12.35 -6.10
N VAL A 64 -7.60 -12.54 -5.51
CA VAL A 64 -8.05 -11.75 -4.37
C VAL A 64 -7.73 -12.49 -3.07
N LEU A 65 -7.07 -11.79 -2.14
CA LEU A 65 -6.77 -12.27 -0.80
C LEU A 65 -7.40 -11.32 0.22
N ASP A 66 -8.60 -11.66 0.68
CA ASP A 66 -9.22 -10.96 1.79
C ASP A 66 -8.69 -11.48 3.14
N LEU A 67 -7.91 -10.64 3.81
CA LEU A 67 -7.29 -10.93 5.10
C LEU A 67 -8.29 -11.02 6.25
N GLU A 68 -9.49 -10.43 6.13
CA GLU A 68 -10.54 -10.54 7.15
C GLU A 68 -11.05 -11.98 7.26
N CYS A 69 -11.14 -12.70 6.15
CA CYS A 69 -11.60 -14.09 6.09
C CYS A 69 -10.45 -15.11 6.05
N ALA A 70 -9.20 -14.68 5.79
CA ALA A 70 -8.07 -15.58 5.59
C ALA A 70 -7.45 -16.08 6.90
N ARG A 71 -6.97 -17.33 6.85
CA ARG A 71 -6.02 -17.90 7.82
C ARG A 71 -4.59 -17.75 7.30
N ALA A 72 -3.61 -17.80 8.20
CA ALA A 72 -2.18 -17.70 7.87
C ALA A 72 -1.75 -18.64 6.71
N THR A 73 -2.17 -19.90 6.73
CA THR A 73 -1.86 -20.86 5.66
C THR A 73 -2.43 -20.46 4.29
N GLN A 74 -3.55 -19.73 4.25
CA GLN A 74 -4.13 -19.22 3.01
C GLN A 74 -3.31 -18.03 2.48
N VAL A 75 -2.84 -17.16 3.38
CA VAL A 75 -1.93 -16.05 3.04
C VAL A 75 -0.62 -16.59 2.47
N GLU A 76 0.03 -17.54 3.14
CA GLU A 76 1.25 -18.18 2.65
C GLU A 76 1.08 -18.78 1.25
N ARG A 77 -0.03 -19.49 1.02
CA ARG A 77 -0.31 -20.10 -0.28
C ARG A 77 -0.55 -19.05 -1.37
N ALA A 78 -1.31 -17.99 -1.06
CA ALA A 78 -1.61 -16.93 -2.01
C ALA A 78 -0.35 -16.14 -2.40
N LEU A 79 0.54 -15.87 -1.44
CA LEU A 79 1.74 -15.07 -1.67
C LEU A 79 2.94 -15.86 -2.22
N ARG A 80 2.93 -17.20 -2.15
CA ARG A 80 4.05 -18.06 -2.57
C ARG A 80 4.54 -17.80 -3.99
N GLU A 81 3.62 -17.56 -4.92
CA GLU A 81 3.92 -17.35 -6.34
C GLU A 81 3.60 -15.92 -6.80
N ALA A 82 3.22 -15.03 -5.87
CA ALA A 82 2.89 -13.66 -6.18
C ALA A 82 4.15 -12.89 -6.58
N GLU A 83 4.04 -12.10 -7.64
CA GLU A 83 5.11 -11.20 -8.13
C GLU A 83 4.80 -9.75 -7.77
N LEU A 84 3.53 -9.44 -7.54
CA LEU A 84 3.02 -8.17 -7.05
C LEU A 84 1.96 -8.41 -5.97
N VAL A 85 2.03 -7.65 -4.89
CA VAL A 85 0.89 -7.49 -3.96
C VAL A 85 0.33 -6.09 -4.10
N PHE A 86 -0.98 -5.97 -4.23
CA PHE A 86 -1.70 -4.70 -4.32
C PHE A 86 -2.63 -4.55 -3.12
N VAL A 87 -2.41 -3.55 -2.28
CA VAL A 87 -3.23 -3.29 -1.08
C VAL A 87 -4.10 -2.06 -1.31
N THR A 88 -5.41 -2.22 -1.24
CA THR A 88 -6.36 -1.13 -1.52
C THR A 88 -6.47 -0.14 -0.36
N GLY A 89 -7.17 0.98 -0.61
CA GLY A 89 -7.56 1.94 0.42
C GLY A 89 -8.76 1.50 1.25
N GLY A 90 -9.07 2.28 2.29
CA GLY A 90 -10.15 2.05 3.26
C GLY A 90 -9.69 2.37 4.68
N TYR A 91 -10.16 1.63 5.67
CA TYR A 91 -9.81 1.80 7.08
C TYR A 91 -8.43 1.21 7.41
N ALA A 92 -7.55 2.05 7.95
CA ALA A 92 -6.14 1.74 8.13
C ALA A 92 -5.87 0.84 9.34
N MET A 93 -6.57 1.06 10.46
CA MET A 93 -6.41 0.21 11.65
C MET A 93 -7.06 -1.15 11.40
N PHE A 94 -8.22 -1.18 10.72
CA PHE A 94 -8.88 -2.43 10.34
C PHE A 94 -7.99 -3.29 9.42
N LEU A 95 -7.37 -2.67 8.42
CA LEU A 95 -6.36 -3.32 7.59
C LEU A 95 -5.21 -3.87 8.44
N LEU A 96 -4.65 -3.05 9.34
CA LEU A 96 -3.48 -3.43 10.14
C LEU A 96 -3.79 -4.58 11.11
N GLU A 97 -4.98 -4.61 11.71
CA GLU A 97 -5.43 -5.72 12.55
C GLU A 97 -5.36 -7.05 11.78
N HIS A 98 -5.95 -7.10 10.59
CA HIS A 98 -5.97 -8.33 9.79
C HIS A 98 -4.61 -8.68 9.19
N VAL A 99 -3.80 -7.68 8.83
CA VAL A 99 -2.40 -7.88 8.41
C VAL A 99 -1.60 -8.59 9.51
N ARG A 100 -1.71 -8.13 10.76
CA ARG A 100 -1.01 -8.71 11.91
C ARG A 100 -1.57 -10.09 12.27
N ARG A 101 -2.89 -10.24 12.33
CA ARG A 101 -3.57 -11.50 12.68
C ARG A 101 -3.20 -12.65 11.73
N THR A 102 -2.96 -12.34 10.46
CA THR A 102 -2.73 -13.34 9.43
C THR A 102 -1.24 -13.61 9.13
N GLY A 103 -0.31 -12.85 9.72
CA GLY A 103 1.12 -12.93 9.42
C GLY A 103 1.49 -12.41 8.03
N PHE A 104 0.59 -11.68 7.37
CA PHE A 104 0.81 -11.07 6.06
C PHE A 104 2.01 -10.12 6.08
N ASP A 105 2.15 -9.39 7.17
CA ASP A 105 3.22 -8.43 7.40
C ASP A 105 4.62 -8.99 7.24
N GLN A 106 4.91 -10.11 7.91
CA GLN A 106 6.24 -10.71 7.90
C GLN A 106 6.56 -11.24 6.50
N ILE A 107 5.61 -11.95 5.89
CA ILE A 107 5.76 -12.55 4.56
C ILE A 107 6.01 -11.46 3.50
N VAL A 108 5.16 -10.43 3.46
CA VAL A 108 5.30 -9.35 2.48
C VAL A 108 6.56 -8.55 2.73
N SER A 109 6.88 -8.22 3.99
CA SER A 109 8.06 -7.42 4.28
C SER A 109 9.35 -8.13 3.87
N ASP A 110 9.48 -9.42 4.16
CA ASP A 110 10.67 -10.18 3.78
C ASP A 110 10.78 -10.36 2.27
N ALA A 111 9.67 -10.67 1.59
CA ALA A 111 9.66 -10.87 0.14
C ALA A 111 9.95 -9.57 -0.62
N VAL A 112 9.41 -8.42 -0.17
CA VAL A 112 9.68 -7.11 -0.77
C VAL A 112 11.12 -6.70 -0.53
N ARG A 113 11.63 -6.84 0.70
CA ARG A 113 13.05 -6.53 1.01
C ARG A 113 14.01 -7.43 0.25
N GLY A 114 13.64 -8.70 0.04
CA GLY A 114 14.39 -9.66 -0.78
C GLY A 114 14.33 -9.39 -2.28
N GLY A 115 13.35 -8.61 -2.73
CA GLY A 115 13.16 -8.23 -4.14
C GLY A 115 12.42 -9.25 -4.98
N SER A 116 11.84 -10.30 -4.38
CA SER A 116 11.04 -11.30 -5.06
C SER A 116 9.57 -10.90 -5.23
N LEU A 117 9.12 -9.89 -4.48
CA LEU A 117 7.76 -9.37 -4.51
C LEU A 117 7.81 -7.85 -4.68
N SER A 118 7.05 -7.31 -5.64
CA SER A 118 6.80 -5.87 -5.73
C SER A 118 5.58 -5.50 -4.88
N TYR A 119 5.54 -4.28 -4.35
CA TYR A 119 4.43 -3.81 -3.52
C TYR A 119 3.73 -2.62 -4.17
N ALA A 120 2.42 -2.68 -4.30
CA ALA A 120 1.59 -1.53 -4.64
C ALA A 120 0.58 -1.28 -3.52
N GLY A 121 0.44 -0.03 -3.08
CA GLY A 121 -0.50 0.36 -2.04
C GLY A 121 -1.19 1.66 -2.40
N ILE A 122 -2.49 1.74 -2.12
CA ILE A 122 -3.30 2.96 -2.34
C ILE A 122 -3.90 3.40 -1.02
N SER A 123 -3.83 4.70 -0.71
CA SER A 123 -4.39 5.30 0.51
C SER A 123 -3.91 4.55 1.77
N ALA A 124 -4.78 3.86 2.50
CA ALA A 124 -4.39 3.01 3.64
C ALA A 124 -3.29 1.99 3.30
N GLY A 125 -3.35 1.36 2.12
CA GLY A 125 -2.29 0.47 1.64
C GLY A 125 -0.96 1.21 1.41
N ALA A 126 -0.99 2.44 0.90
CA ALA A 126 0.24 3.23 0.74
C ALA A 126 0.88 3.57 2.10
N ALA A 127 0.06 3.94 3.09
CA ALA A 127 0.51 4.22 4.44
C ALA A 127 1.02 2.96 5.16
N LEU A 128 0.44 1.79 4.88
CA LEU A 128 0.87 0.51 5.45
C LEU A 128 2.34 0.19 5.15
N ALA A 129 2.87 0.61 4.01
CA ALA A 129 4.28 0.45 3.66
C ALA A 129 5.24 1.23 4.58
N GLY A 130 4.75 2.28 5.24
CA GLY A 130 5.53 3.15 6.12
C GLY A 130 5.84 2.55 7.49
N PRO A 131 6.49 3.33 8.36
CA PRO A 131 6.88 2.90 9.70
C PRO A 131 5.72 2.88 10.71
N ASP A 132 4.72 3.75 10.54
CA ASP A 132 3.65 3.98 11.52
C ASP A 132 2.38 4.52 10.85
N LEU A 133 1.22 3.97 11.22
CA LEU A 133 -0.10 4.36 10.72
C LEU A 133 -0.91 5.14 11.77
N GLU A 134 -0.37 5.47 12.94
CA GLU A 134 -1.11 6.14 14.03
C GLU A 134 -1.83 7.40 13.55
N HIS A 135 -1.20 8.15 12.64
CA HIS A 135 -1.73 9.38 12.07
C HIS A 135 -2.87 9.17 11.06
N LEU A 136 -3.21 7.92 10.74
CA LEU A 136 -4.35 7.55 9.91
C LEU A 136 -5.51 6.97 10.75
N ARG A 137 -5.38 6.90 12.07
CA ARG A 137 -6.49 6.45 12.92
C ARG A 137 -7.62 7.49 12.89
N ASP A 138 -8.72 7.10 12.27
CA ASP A 138 -9.98 7.83 12.31
C ASP A 138 -10.87 7.26 13.43
N ALA A 139 -11.78 8.08 13.97
CA ALA A 139 -12.60 7.72 15.13
C ALA A 139 -13.63 6.62 14.83
N ASP A 140 -14.01 6.48 13.56
CA ASP A 140 -14.92 5.49 13.01
C ASP A 140 -14.19 4.27 12.42
N ASP A 141 -12.85 4.23 12.47
CA ASP A 141 -12.09 3.05 12.06
C ASP A 141 -12.38 1.88 13.03
N PRO A 142 -12.96 0.76 12.55
CA PRO A 142 -13.38 -0.33 13.41
C PRO A 142 -12.22 -1.21 13.88
N GLY A 143 -11.00 -1.02 13.35
CA GLY A 143 -9.87 -1.86 13.67
C GLY A 143 -9.28 -1.63 15.05
N THR A 144 -8.95 -2.72 15.73
CA THR A 144 -8.32 -2.69 17.06
C THR A 144 -6.92 -3.25 17.02
N VAL A 145 -5.92 -2.38 17.19
CA VAL A 145 -4.51 -2.76 17.17
C VAL A 145 -3.78 -2.34 18.45
N ALA A 146 -2.94 -3.24 18.98
CA ALA A 146 -2.07 -2.91 20.11
C ALA A 146 -0.89 -2.00 19.71
N SER A 147 -0.55 -1.96 18.42
CA SER A 147 0.51 -1.14 17.86
C SER A 147 0.14 -0.72 16.44
N SER A 148 0.37 0.56 16.12
CA SER A 148 0.16 1.18 14.81
C SER A 148 1.32 1.02 13.84
N ARG A 149 2.40 0.32 14.24
CA ARG A 149 3.58 0.13 13.39
C ARG A 149 3.15 -0.45 12.04
N GLY A 150 3.72 0.04 10.94
CA GLY A 150 3.48 -0.48 9.59
C GLY A 150 4.42 -1.62 9.21
N LEU A 151 4.63 -1.80 7.90
CA LEU A 151 5.57 -2.79 7.36
C LEU A 151 7.03 -2.31 7.41
N GLY A 152 7.25 -0.98 7.46
CA GLY A 152 8.58 -0.39 7.46
C GLY A 152 9.37 -0.74 6.20
N LEU A 153 8.71 -0.70 5.05
CA LEU A 153 9.33 -0.86 3.73
C LEU A 153 10.00 0.45 3.28
N VAL A 154 9.44 1.59 3.69
CA VAL A 154 9.98 2.93 3.43
C VAL A 154 10.17 3.71 4.74
N PRO A 155 11.08 4.69 4.79
CA PRO A 155 11.35 5.47 6.01
C PRO A 155 10.36 6.61 6.27
N PHE A 156 9.32 6.74 5.44
CA PHE A 156 8.31 7.80 5.51
C PHE A 156 6.89 7.23 5.53
N VAL A 157 5.92 8.05 5.93
CA VAL A 157 4.48 7.75 5.92
C VAL A 157 3.84 8.50 4.76
N VAL A 158 3.08 7.80 3.92
CA VAL A 158 2.25 8.45 2.90
C VAL A 158 0.98 8.99 3.53
N LEU A 159 0.71 10.29 3.31
CA LEU A 159 -0.53 10.96 3.69
C LEU A 159 -1.36 11.23 2.43
N ALA A 160 -2.32 10.37 2.15
CA ALA A 160 -3.16 10.43 0.96
C ALA A 160 -4.27 11.49 1.07
N HIS A 161 -4.83 11.86 -0.08
CA HIS A 161 -5.99 12.74 -0.24
C HIS A 161 -5.75 14.20 0.21
N ARG A 162 -4.56 14.75 -0.04
CA ARG A 162 -4.18 16.13 0.32
C ARG A 162 -5.21 17.15 -0.17
N ASP A 163 -5.68 16.97 -1.40
CA ASP A 163 -6.65 17.80 -2.11
C ASP A 163 -8.12 17.59 -1.69
N ARG A 164 -8.41 16.61 -0.84
CA ARG A 164 -9.73 16.42 -0.21
C ARG A 164 -9.88 17.18 1.11
N GLY A 165 -9.37 18.41 1.15
CA GLY A 165 -9.40 19.27 2.35
C GLY A 165 -8.45 18.83 3.47
N ARG A 166 -7.50 17.91 3.21
CA ARG A 166 -6.56 17.39 4.22
C ARG A 166 -5.23 18.13 4.29
N ALA A 167 -4.96 19.05 3.35
CA ALA A 167 -3.70 19.80 3.27
C ALA A 167 -3.26 20.41 4.62
N ALA A 168 -4.13 21.15 5.30
CA ALA A 168 -3.80 21.77 6.58
C ALA A 168 -3.48 20.76 7.69
N ARG A 169 -4.14 19.59 7.69
CA ARG A 169 -3.86 18.48 8.61
C ARG A 169 -2.49 17.87 8.32
N HIS A 170 -2.17 17.66 7.05
CA HIS A 170 -0.88 17.10 6.64
C HIS A 170 0.28 18.04 6.99
N ASP A 171 0.12 19.35 6.72
CA ASP A 171 1.14 20.36 7.00
C ASP A 171 1.39 20.49 8.51
N ARG A 172 0.33 20.46 9.32
CA ARG A 172 0.43 20.44 10.78
C ARG A 172 1.19 19.21 11.27
N LEU A 173 0.83 18.02 10.79
CA LEU A 173 1.45 16.77 11.19
C LEU A 173 2.96 16.78 10.89
N ALA A 174 3.35 17.24 9.70
CA ALA A 174 4.75 17.37 9.31
C ALA A 174 5.51 18.36 10.21
N ALA A 175 4.88 19.49 10.58
CA ALA A 175 5.49 20.49 11.45
C ALA A 175 5.70 19.98 12.90
N GLU A 176 4.71 19.27 13.46
CA GLU A 176 4.76 18.74 14.84
C GLU A 176 5.88 17.70 15.05
N HIS A 177 6.28 16.98 14.00
CA HIS A 177 7.25 15.90 14.07
C HIS A 177 8.67 16.31 13.65
N GLY A 178 8.89 17.59 13.35
CA GLY A 178 10.21 18.22 13.19
C GLY A 178 11.04 17.77 11.96
N ASP A 179 10.57 16.79 11.21
CA ASP A 179 11.21 16.25 10.02
C ASP A 179 10.17 16.02 8.91
N PRO A 180 10.01 17.00 7.99
CA PRO A 180 9.07 16.88 6.88
C PRO A 180 9.36 15.69 5.96
N SER A 181 10.60 15.17 5.94
CA SER A 181 10.95 14.02 5.11
C SER A 181 10.32 12.71 5.59
N ARG A 182 9.77 12.70 6.81
CA ARG A 182 9.01 11.56 7.36
C ARG A 182 7.60 11.43 6.80
N PHE A 183 7.10 12.46 6.12
CA PHE A 183 5.74 12.47 5.58
C PHE A 183 5.74 12.85 4.11
N VAL A 184 5.12 12.02 3.28
CA VAL A 184 4.89 12.34 1.88
C VAL A 184 3.41 12.56 1.67
N SER A 185 3.02 13.82 1.57
CA SER A 185 1.64 14.23 1.35
C SER A 185 1.28 14.18 -0.14
N LEU A 186 0.30 13.37 -0.52
CA LEU A 186 -0.11 13.16 -1.90
C LEU A 186 -1.54 13.66 -2.15
N SER A 187 -1.73 14.38 -3.26
CA SER A 187 -3.05 14.56 -3.86
C SER A 187 -3.51 13.27 -4.53
N ASP A 188 -4.80 13.15 -4.85
CA ASP A 188 -5.39 11.94 -5.42
C ASP A 188 -4.70 11.41 -6.67
N ASP A 189 -4.31 12.33 -7.55
CA ASP A 189 -3.65 12.03 -8.82
C ASP A 189 -2.13 11.94 -8.67
N GLN A 190 -1.64 11.52 -7.50
CA GLN A 190 -0.21 11.38 -7.23
C GLN A 190 0.14 10.03 -6.63
N ALA A 191 1.34 9.58 -6.93
CA ALA A 191 1.95 8.39 -6.35
C ALA A 191 3.44 8.58 -6.12
N VAL A 192 4.02 7.77 -5.24
CA VAL A 192 5.46 7.63 -5.07
C VAL A 192 5.89 6.30 -5.66
N ALA A 193 6.85 6.32 -6.58
CA ALA A 193 7.58 5.12 -6.98
C ALA A 193 8.89 5.02 -6.19
N VAL A 194 9.16 3.85 -5.63
CA VAL A 194 10.38 3.56 -4.86
C VAL A 194 11.17 2.50 -5.60
N THR A 195 12.44 2.79 -5.85
CA THR A 195 13.42 1.80 -6.31
C THR A 195 14.57 1.79 -5.33
N GLY A 196 14.59 0.77 -4.48
CA GLY A 196 15.60 0.65 -3.46
C GLY A 196 15.46 1.68 -2.36
N THR A 197 16.44 2.59 -2.26
CA THR A 197 16.41 3.72 -1.31
C THR A 197 15.98 5.04 -1.97
N ALA A 198 15.96 5.09 -3.31
CA ALA A 198 15.51 6.24 -4.06
C ALA A 198 14.00 6.18 -4.27
N TRP A 199 13.38 7.36 -4.31
CA TRP A 199 11.98 7.48 -4.66
C TRP A 199 11.73 8.75 -5.46
N GLU A 200 10.66 8.74 -6.24
CA GLU A 200 10.21 9.87 -7.05
C GLU A 200 8.70 10.04 -6.97
N LEU A 201 8.24 11.27 -7.17
CA LEU A 201 6.82 11.62 -7.23
C LEU A 201 6.33 11.49 -8.67
N LEU A 202 5.24 10.76 -8.86
CA LEU A 202 4.58 10.53 -10.14
C LEU A 202 3.23 11.23 -10.18
N SER A 203 2.88 11.76 -11.36
CA SER A 203 1.49 12.10 -11.70
C SER A 203 0.75 10.80 -12.05
N SER A 204 -0.37 10.54 -11.39
CA SER A 204 -1.15 9.31 -11.47
C SER A 204 -2.65 9.59 -11.48
N PRO A 205 -3.18 10.36 -12.46
CA PRO A 205 -4.62 10.63 -12.57
C PRO A 205 -5.47 9.39 -12.91
#